data_AF-A0A6P0XRW0-F1
#
_entry.id   AF-A0A6P0XRW0-F1
#
_cell.length_a   1.000
_cell.length_b   1.000
_cell.length_c   1.000
_cell.angle_alpha   90.00
_cell.angle_beta   90.00
_cell.angle_gamma   90.00
#
_symmetry.space_group_name_H-M   'P 1'
#
loop_
_entity.id
_entity.type
_entity.pdbx_description
1 polymer ?
#
loop_
_entity_poly.entity_id
_entity_poly.type
_entity_poly.pdbx_seq_one_letter_code
_entity_poly.pdbx_strand_id
1 'polypeptide(L)'
;MTTVLNVSPQQFVSTPGVERVAQRALRYLKSGYSVHLRGPAGVGKTTLALHLAHLRRQPIVLMFGDDEFKTSDLIGNQSGYTRKKVVDNYIHTGLKVEDELKHHWVDSRLTLACKEGFTLVYDEFNRSRPEV
;
A
#
# COMPACT_ATOMS: atom_id res chain seq x y z
N MET A 1 4.02 -10.06 -3.34
CA MET A 1 3.59 -9.50 -4.64
C MET A 1 2.57 -8.42 -4.35
N THR A 2 2.81 -7.18 -4.76
CA THR A 2 1.87 -6.07 -4.55
C THR A 2 0.86 -6.05 -5.69
N THR A 3 -0.41 -6.29 -5.38
CA THR A 3 -1.48 -6.27 -6.38
C THR A 3 -1.84 -4.83 -6.72
N VAL A 4 -1.36 -4.36 -7.88
CA VAL A 4 -1.81 -3.10 -8.48
C VAL A 4 -3.03 -3.41 -9.33
N LEU A 5 -4.14 -2.74 -9.04
CA LEU A 5 -5.41 -2.93 -9.72
C LEU A 5 -5.64 -1.78 -10.70
N ASN A 6 -6.09 -2.13 -11.90
CA ASN A 6 -6.70 -1.18 -12.81
C ASN A 6 -8.21 -1.45 -12.84
N VAL A 7 -8.97 -0.66 -12.09
CA VAL A 7 -10.41 -0.87 -11.96
C VAL A 7 -11.10 -0.30 -13.20
N SER A 8 -11.87 -1.13 -13.91
CA SER A 8 -12.79 -0.70 -14.97
C SER A 8 -14.24 -0.82 -14.48
N PRO A 9 -14.89 0.28 -14.08
CA PRO A 9 -16.25 0.24 -13.57
C PRO A 9 -17.24 0.28 -14.74
N GLN A 10 -17.22 -0.72 -15.62
CA GLN A 10 -18.18 -0.81 -16.72
C GLN A 10 -19.63 -0.96 -16.23
N GLN A 11 -19.85 -1.12 -14.91
CA GLN A 11 -21.15 -1.35 -14.28
C GLN A 11 -21.39 -0.50 -13.01
N PHE A 12 -20.72 0.64 -12.83
CA PHE A 12 -21.04 1.50 -11.68
C PHE A 12 -22.36 2.24 -11.91
N VAL A 13 -23.36 1.97 -11.07
CA VAL A 13 -24.64 2.67 -11.09
C VAL A 13 -24.55 3.94 -10.26
N SER A 14 -24.58 5.10 -10.91
CA SER A 14 -24.62 6.40 -10.24
C SER A 14 -26.07 6.88 -10.08
N THR A 15 -26.46 7.20 -8.86
CA THR A 15 -27.71 7.92 -8.56
C THR A 15 -27.38 9.38 -8.22
N PRO A 16 -28.34 10.33 -8.27
CA PRO A 16 -28.07 11.71 -7.92
C PRO A 16 -27.48 11.91 -6.52
N GLY A 17 -27.81 11.03 -5.56
CA GLY A 17 -27.24 11.06 -4.21
C GLY A 17 -25.77 10.61 -4.19
N VAL A 18 -25.46 9.52 -4.88
CA VAL A 18 -24.10 8.98 -5.01
C VAL A 18 -23.20 9.96 -5.75
N GLU A 19 -23.69 10.55 -6.83
CA GLU A 19 -22.98 11.54 -7.63
C GLU A 19 -22.56 12.76 -6.80
N ARG A 20 -23.46 13.30 -5.95
CA ARG A 20 -23.13 14.42 -5.06
C ARG A 20 -22.01 14.06 -4.07
N VAL A 21 -22.05 12.86 -3.50
CA VAL A 21 -21.01 12.39 -2.57
C VAL A 21 -19.69 12.18 -3.32
N ALA A 22 -19.73 11.57 -4.50
CA ALA A 22 -18.56 11.32 -5.33
C ALA A 22 -17.88 12.64 -5.74
N GLN A 23 -18.65 13.61 -6.24
CA GLN A 23 -18.15 14.93 -6.61
C GLN A 23 -17.53 15.66 -5.42
N ARG A 24 -18.15 15.59 -4.24
CA ARG A 24 -17.58 16.16 -3.01
C ARG A 24 -16.25 15.50 -2.65
N ALA A 25 -16.19 14.16 -2.66
CA ALA A 25 -14.97 13.41 -2.38
C ALA A 25 -13.86 13.73 -3.37
N LEU A 26 -14.16 13.83 -4.67
CA LEU A 26 -13.19 14.22 -5.70
C LEU A 26 -12.60 15.61 -5.47
N ARG A 27 -13.38 16.58 -4.95
CA ARG A 27 -12.84 17.91 -4.61
C ARG A 27 -11.77 17.80 -3.53
N TYR A 28 -12.04 17.09 -2.44
CA TYR A 28 -11.04 16.85 -1.38
C TYR A 28 -9.79 16.15 -1.91
N LEU A 29 -9.98 15.08 -2.69
CA LEU A 29 -8.87 14.32 -3.26
C LEU A 29 -8.04 15.16 -4.24
N LYS A 30 -8.65 16.08 -5.01
CA LYS A 30 -7.93 17.01 -5.90
C LYS A 30 -7.16 18.08 -5.13
N SER A 31 -7.63 18.45 -3.94
CA SER A 31 -6.95 19.38 -3.03
C SER A 31 -5.86 18.72 -2.17
N GLY A 32 -5.60 17.42 -2.34
CA GLY A 32 -4.56 16.70 -1.60
C GLY A 32 -5.02 16.15 -0.24
N TYR A 33 -6.31 16.22 0.08
CA TYR A 33 -6.85 15.65 1.32
C TYR A 33 -7.30 14.20 1.10
N SER A 34 -7.03 13.35 2.10
CA SER A 34 -7.56 11.99 2.15
C SER A 34 -9.06 12.01 2.44
N VAL A 35 -9.77 10.98 1.97
CA VAL A 35 -11.21 10.83 2.17
C VAL A 35 -11.48 9.51 2.89
N HIS A 36 -12.20 9.60 4.01
CA HIS A 36 -12.68 8.44 4.76
C HIS A 36 -14.20 8.30 4.55
N LEU A 37 -14.61 7.23 3.87
CA LEU A 37 -16.02 6.88 3.70
C LEU A 37 -16.54 6.10 4.93
N ARG A 38 -17.48 6.65 5.68
CA ARG A 38 -18.12 5.98 6.83
C ARG A 38 -19.59 5.67 6.58
N GLY A 39 -20.05 4.55 7.14
CA GLY A 39 -21.42 4.08 7.06
C GLY A 39 -21.55 2.58 7.35
N PRO A 40 -22.78 2.05 7.47
CA PRO A 40 -23.04 0.63 7.75
C PRO A 40 -22.39 -0.32 6.76
N ALA A 41 -22.26 -1.61 7.11
CA ALA A 41 -21.82 -2.63 6.17
C ALA A 41 -22.80 -2.75 4.98
N GLY A 42 -22.29 -3.11 3.80
CA GLY A 42 -23.12 -3.34 2.61
C GLY A 42 -23.62 -2.09 1.86
N VAL A 43 -23.38 -0.86 2.34
CA VAL A 43 -23.85 0.37 1.67
C VAL A 43 -23.01 0.82 0.45
N GLY A 44 -22.06 -0.01 -0.01
CA GLY A 44 -21.26 0.28 -1.20
C GLY A 44 -20.05 1.21 -0.98
N LYS A 45 -19.51 1.31 0.23
CA LYS A 45 -18.33 2.16 0.54
C LYS A 45 -17.11 1.79 -0.31
N THR A 46 -16.74 0.52 -0.31
CA THR A 46 -15.62 -0.01 -1.10
C THR A 46 -15.86 0.22 -2.60
N THR A 47 -17.08 -0.03 -3.07
CA THR A 47 -17.48 0.24 -4.46
C THR A 47 -17.30 1.72 -4.82
N LEU A 48 -17.73 2.63 -3.96
CA LEU A 48 -17.54 4.07 -4.15
C LEU A 48 -16.06 4.47 -4.10
N ALA A 49 -15.26 3.90 -3.20
CA ALA A 49 -13.82 4.16 -3.12
C ALA A 49 -13.09 3.75 -4.40
N LEU A 50 -13.39 2.55 -4.92
CA LEU A 50 -12.83 2.06 -6.18
C LEU A 50 -13.30 2.90 -7.38
N HIS A 51 -14.56 3.34 -7.37
CA HIS A 51 -15.08 4.26 -8.40
C HIS A 51 -14.37 5.62 -8.37
N LEU A 52 -14.17 6.21 -7.19
CA LEU A 52 -13.42 7.46 -7.03
C LEU A 52 -11.97 7.34 -7.53
N ALA A 53 -11.32 6.22 -7.19
CA ALA A 53 -9.96 5.97 -7.62
C ALA A 53 -9.86 5.78 -9.14
N HIS A 54 -10.83 5.11 -9.77
CA HIS A 54 -10.95 5.05 -11.22
C HIS A 54 -11.11 6.44 -11.85
N LEU A 55 -11.97 7.30 -11.29
CA LEU A 55 -12.17 8.66 -11.80
C LEU A 55 -10.92 9.54 -11.72
N ARG A 56 -9.97 9.21 -10.83
CA ARG A 56 -8.65 9.87 -10.76
C ARG A 56 -7.69 9.44 -11.86
N ARG A 57 -8.00 8.37 -12.61
CA ARG A 57 -7.14 7.79 -13.66
C ARG A 57 -5.73 7.44 -13.15
N GLN A 58 -5.64 7.01 -11.90
CA GLN A 58 -4.41 6.56 -11.27
C GLN A 58 -4.53 5.07 -10.96
N PRO A 59 -3.45 4.28 -11.07
CA PRO A 59 -3.45 2.90 -10.62
C PRO A 59 -3.80 2.80 -9.14
N ILE A 60 -4.38 1.66 -8.75
CA ILE A 60 -4.90 1.46 -7.40
C ILE A 60 -4.04 0.45 -6.67
N VAL A 61 -3.68 0.77 -5.43
CA VAL A 61 -3.15 -0.20 -4.47
C VAL A 61 -4.22 -0.45 -3.43
N LEU A 62 -4.62 -1.70 -3.25
CA LEU A 62 -5.66 -2.09 -2.30
C LEU A 62 -5.02 -2.68 -1.03
N MET A 63 -5.49 -2.23 0.12
CA MET A 63 -5.15 -2.76 1.44
C MET A 63 -6.44 -3.03 2.21
N PHE A 64 -6.40 -4.06 3.06
CA PHE A 64 -7.48 -4.41 3.96
C PHE A 64 -6.95 -4.29 5.38
N GLY A 65 -7.74 -3.69 6.27
CA GLY A 65 -7.41 -3.61 7.69
C GLY A 65 -7.56 -4.97 8.35
N ASP A 66 -6.58 -5.29 9.19
CA ASP A 66 -6.56 -6.47 10.04
C ASP A 66 -5.82 -6.11 11.34
N ASP A 67 -6.23 -6.73 12.45
CA ASP A 67 -5.77 -6.45 13.81
C ASP A 67 -4.33 -6.92 14.05
N GLU A 68 -3.81 -7.79 13.17
CA GLU A 68 -2.42 -8.24 13.14
C GLU A 68 -1.51 -7.33 12.30
N PHE A 69 -2.05 -6.31 11.61
CA PHE A 69 -1.22 -5.39 10.82
C PHE A 69 -0.16 -4.69 11.68
N LYS A 70 1.06 -4.67 11.17
CA LYS A 70 2.16 -3.88 11.72
C LYS A 70 2.51 -2.75 10.78
N THR A 71 3.18 -1.71 11.29
CA THR A 71 3.68 -0.59 10.47
C THR A 71 4.54 -1.09 9.30
N SER A 72 5.31 -2.17 9.51
CA SER A 72 6.09 -2.81 8.45
C SER A 72 5.27 -3.31 7.27
N ASP A 73 4.02 -3.72 7.49
CA ASP A 73 3.13 -4.17 6.44
C ASP A 73 2.58 -3.00 5.61
N LEU A 74 2.65 -1.78 6.14
CA LEU A 74 2.35 -0.54 5.40
C LEU A 74 3.58 -0.03 4.65
N ILE A 75 4.70 0.16 5.34
CA ILE A 75 5.87 0.87 4.80
C ILE A 75 6.90 -0.05 4.13
N GLY A 76 6.99 -1.30 4.55
CA GLY A 76 8.05 -2.22 4.14
C GLY A 76 8.86 -2.71 5.31
N ASN A 77 9.68 -3.72 5.02
CA ASN A 77 10.60 -4.32 5.97
C ASN A 77 11.94 -4.61 5.31
N GLN A 78 12.96 -4.76 6.13
CA GLN A 78 14.21 -5.37 5.69
C GLN A 78 13.96 -6.86 5.44
N SER A 79 14.24 -7.34 4.24
CA SER A 79 14.12 -8.74 3.85
C SER A 79 15.44 -9.26 3.29
N GLY A 80 15.84 -10.43 3.78
CA GLY A 80 17.04 -11.11 3.35
C GLY A 80 18.34 -10.51 3.88
N TYR A 81 19.37 -11.35 3.91
CA TYR A 81 20.74 -10.92 4.12
C TYR A 81 21.59 -11.52 2.99
N THR A 82 22.40 -10.70 2.34
CA THR A 82 23.46 -11.23 1.47
C THR A 82 24.69 -11.45 2.34
N ARG A 83 25.09 -12.71 2.57
CA ARG A 83 26.34 -13.06 3.24
C ARG A 83 27.42 -13.30 2.20
N LYS A 84 28.43 -12.43 2.14
CA LYS A 84 29.63 -12.66 1.34
C LYS A 84 30.74 -13.10 2.29
N LYS A 85 31.18 -14.36 2.17
CA LYS A 85 32.32 -14.90 2.90
C LYS A 85 33.53 -14.94 1.97
N VAL A 86 34.49 -14.04 2.19
CA VAL A 86 35.77 -14.09 1.46
C VAL A 86 36.75 -14.89 2.31
N VAL A 87 37.29 -15.97 1.75
CA VAL A 87 38.36 -16.77 2.36
C VAL A 87 39.62 -16.47 1.60
N ASP A 88 40.52 -15.71 2.22
CA ASP A 88 41.81 -15.36 1.64
C ASP A 88 42.89 -16.23 2.28
N ASN A 89 43.60 -17.01 1.46
CA ASN A 89 44.53 -18.05 1.93
C ASN A 89 45.99 -17.67 1.62
N TYR A 90 46.34 -16.40 1.87
CA TYR A 90 47.61 -15.81 1.39
C TYR A 90 48.84 -16.14 2.25
N ILE A 91 48.67 -16.65 3.48
CA ILE A 91 49.77 -17.05 4.36
C ILE A 91 49.35 -18.33 5.10
N HIS A 92 50.25 -19.33 5.18
CA HIS A 92 50.02 -20.68 5.72
C HIS A 92 49.55 -20.78 7.20
N THR A 93 49.18 -19.66 7.84
CA THR A 93 48.88 -19.63 9.28
C THR A 93 47.71 -18.72 9.69
N GLY A 94 47.07 -18.00 8.76
CA GLY A 94 46.00 -17.05 9.09
C GLY A 94 44.79 -17.14 8.19
N LEU A 95 43.65 -17.57 8.74
CA LEU A 95 42.35 -17.51 8.08
C LEU A 95 41.75 -16.11 8.29
N LYS A 96 41.71 -15.28 7.23
CA LYS A 96 40.90 -14.06 7.24
C LYS A 96 39.50 -14.38 6.74
N VAL A 97 38.50 -14.25 7.61
CA VAL A 97 37.08 -14.38 7.26
C VAL A 97 36.45 -13.00 7.36
N GLU A 98 36.06 -12.43 6.22
CA GLU A 98 35.19 -11.25 6.20
C GLU A 98 33.75 -11.71 5.97
N ASP A 99 32.85 -11.36 6.88
CA ASP A 99 31.40 -11.56 6.77
C ASP A 99 30.74 -10.19 6.55
N GLU A 100 30.36 -9.87 5.31
CA GLU A 100 29.47 -8.73 5.03
C GLU A 100 28.01 -9.20 5.13
N LEU A 101 27.23 -8.54 5.98
CA LEU A 101 25.76 -8.67 6.07
C LEU A 101 25.12 -7.43 5.43
N LYS A 102 24.47 -7.60 4.28
CA LYS A 102 23.66 -6.53 3.65
C LYS A 102 22.18 -6.85 3.77
N HIS A 103 21.45 -5.99 4.48
CA HIS A 103 19.99 -6.01 4.54
C HIS A 103 19.41 -5.32 3.29
N HIS A 104 18.46 -5.95 2.60
CA HIS A 104 17.76 -5.33 1.48
C HIS A 104 16.39 -4.83 1.93
N TRP A 105 16.07 -3.56 1.65
CA TRP A 105 14.76 -3.00 1.95
C TRP A 105 13.74 -3.45 0.90
N VAL A 106 12.57 -3.92 1.34
CA VAL A 106 11.45 -4.26 0.47
C VAL A 106 10.30 -3.33 0.80
N ASP A 107 9.97 -2.46 -0.15
CA ASP A 107 8.83 -1.54 -0.04
C ASP A 107 7.52 -2.31 0.10
N SER A 108 6.65 -1.85 1.00
CA SER A 108 5.27 -2.33 1.05
C SER A 108 4.29 -1.36 0.36
N ARG A 109 3.00 -1.66 0.45
CA ARG A 109 1.90 -1.09 -0.35
C ARG A 109 1.79 0.43 -0.26
N LEU A 110 1.91 1.02 0.93
CA LEU A 110 1.86 2.48 1.10
C LEU A 110 3.10 3.12 0.48
N THR A 111 4.29 2.57 0.73
CA THR A 111 5.54 3.10 0.18
C THR A 111 5.55 3.04 -1.35
N LEU A 112 5.08 1.93 -1.93
CA LEU A 112 4.93 1.81 -3.37
C LEU A 112 3.94 2.87 -3.90
N ALA A 113 2.79 3.04 -3.26
CA ALA A 113 1.80 4.01 -3.70
C ALA A 113 2.35 5.46 -3.68
N CYS A 114 3.13 5.81 -2.66
CA CYS A 114 3.80 7.09 -2.56
C CYS A 114 4.88 7.28 -3.64
N LYS A 115 5.70 6.25 -3.91
CA LYS A 115 6.77 6.32 -4.92
C LYS A 115 6.23 6.45 -6.34
N GLU A 116 5.18 5.71 -6.66
CA GLU A 116 4.63 5.62 -8.01
C GLU A 116 3.44 6.56 -8.27
N GLY A 117 2.98 7.31 -7.26
CA GLY A 117 1.84 8.22 -7.37
C GLY A 117 0.49 7.51 -7.55
N PHE A 118 0.35 6.30 -6.98
CA PHE A 118 -0.87 5.51 -7.05
C PHE A 118 -1.92 5.97 -6.03
N THR A 119 -3.18 5.66 -6.30
CA THR A 119 -4.25 5.83 -5.31
C THR A 119 -4.28 4.62 -4.39
N LEU A 120 -4.06 4.86 -3.09
CA LEU A 120 -4.21 3.85 -2.06
C LEU A 120 -5.67 3.78 -1.59
N VAL A 121 -6.28 2.60 -1.69
CA VAL A 121 -7.57 2.30 -1.08
C VAL A 121 -7.32 1.41 0.13
N TYR A 122 -7.63 1.94 1.31
CA TYR A 122 -7.53 1.21 2.58
C TYR A 122 -8.92 0.85 3.06
N ASP A 123 -9.34 -0.38 2.76
CA ASP A 123 -10.63 -0.91 3.20
C ASP A 123 -10.54 -1.46 4.62
N GLU A 124 -11.68 -1.50 5.31
CA GLU A 124 -11.79 -1.98 6.70
C GLU A 124 -10.78 -1.31 7.66
N PHE A 125 -10.47 -0.02 7.43
CA PHE A 125 -9.53 0.78 8.25
C PHE A 125 -9.75 0.65 9.76
N ASN A 126 -10.99 0.49 10.19
CA ASN A 126 -11.36 0.36 11.60
C ASN A 126 -11.00 -1.01 12.23
N ARG A 127 -10.50 -1.96 11.44
CA ARG A 127 -9.97 -3.25 11.91
C ARG A 127 -8.47 -3.23 12.14
N SER A 128 -7.80 -2.10 11.95
CA SER A 128 -6.39 -1.96 12.27
C SER A 128 -6.19 -1.21 13.57
N ARG A 129 -5.13 -1.56 14.30
CA ARG A 129 -4.81 -0.94 15.57
C ARG A 129 -4.41 0.53 15.38
N PRO A 130 -4.71 1.42 16.33
CA PRO A 130 -4.33 2.84 16.23
C PRO A 130 -2.82 3.09 16.24
N GLU A 131 -2.05 2.11 16.72
CA GLU A 131 -0.59 2.15 16.81
C GLU A 131 0.10 2.03 15.44
N VAL A 132 -0.67 1.72 14.39
CA VAL A 132 -0.21 1.47 13.01
C VAL A 132 -0.26 2.72 12.16
#